data_AF-A0AAZ3Q5Y3-F1
#
_entry.id   AF-A0AAZ3Q5Y3-F1
#
_cell.length_a   1.000
_cell.length_b   1.000
_cell.length_c   1.000
_cell.angle_alpha   90.00
_cell.angle_beta   90.00
_cell.angle_gamma   90.00
#
_symmetry.space_group_name_H-M   'P 1'
#
loop_
_entity.id
_entity.type
_entity.pdbx_description
1 polymer ?
#
loop_
_entity_poly.entity_id
_entity_poly.type
_entity_poly.pdbx_seq_one_letter_code
_entity_poly.pdbx_strand_id
1 'polypeptide(L)' 'MCVTMGDISDLDRQIEQLRRCELIKENEVKALCAKAREILVEESNVQRVDSPVTISM' A
#
# COMPACT_ATOMS: atom_id res chain seq x y z
N MET A 1 10.65 9.36 8.07
CA MET A 1 9.33 8.80 8.47
C MET A 1 9.59 7.44 9.11
N CYS A 2 9.35 7.30 10.42
CA CYS A 2 9.63 6.06 11.15
C CYS A 2 8.39 5.17 11.08
N VAL A 3 8.37 4.18 10.19
CA VAL A 3 7.35 3.13 10.22
C VAL A 3 7.59 2.32 11.49
N THR A 4 6.59 2.22 12.38
CA THR A 4 6.73 1.43 13.60
C THR A 4 6.50 -0.05 13.27
N MET A 5 7.16 -0.98 13.99
CA MET A 5 7.02 -2.42 13.75
C MET A 5 5.56 -2.91 13.82
N GLY A 6 4.68 -2.22 14.56
CA GLY A 6 3.25 -2.55 14.61
C GLY A 6 2.52 -2.29 13.30
N ASP A 7 2.87 -1.22 12.58
CA ASP A 7 2.23 -0.87 11.30
C ASP A 7 2.49 -1.90 10.20
N ILE A 8 3.68 -2.52 10.20
CA ILE A 8 4.06 -3.54 9.20
C ILE A 8 3.26 -4.82 9.45
N SER A 9 3.12 -5.24 10.71
CA SER A 9 2.34 -6.43 11.07
C SER A 9 0.86 -6.30 10.72
N ASP A 10 0.27 -5.11 10.89
CA ASP A 10 -1.11 -4.85 10.47
C ASP A 10 -1.28 -4.87 8.93
N LEU A 11 -0.29 -4.35 8.19
CA LEU A 11 -0.27 -4.39 6.73
C LEU A 11 -0.20 -5.83 6.20
N ASP A 12 0.70 -6.65 6.74
CA ASP A 12 0.83 -8.06 6.34
C ASP A 12 -0.48 -8.82 6.57
N ARG A 13 -1.12 -8.63 7.73
CA ARG A 13 -2.45 -9.22 8.03
C ARG A 13 -3.51 -8.80 7.01
N GLN A 14 -3.56 -7.51 6.67
CA GLN A 14 -4.54 -6.99 5.69
C GLN A 14 -4.28 -7.54 4.29
N ILE A 15 -3.02 -7.71 3.90
CA ILE A 15 -2.64 -8.33 2.61
C ILE A 15 -3.10 -9.79 2.56
N GLU A 16 -2.86 -10.56 3.61
CA GLU A 16 -3.30 -11.97 3.68
C GLU A 16 -4.83 -12.10 3.59
N GLN A 17 -5.55 -11.24 4.31
CA GLN A 17 -7.01 -11.20 4.28
C GLN A 17 -7.55 -10.87 2.88
N LEU A 18 -7.01 -9.82 2.24
CA LEU A 18 -7.41 -9.42 0.89
C LEU A 18 -7.04 -10.46 -0.18
N ARG A 19 -5.90 -11.16 -0.04
CA ARG A 19 -5.51 -12.29 -0.92
C ARG A 19 -6.51 -13.46 -0.84
N ARG A 20 -7.19 -13.63 0.28
CA ARG A 20 -8.29 -14.59 0.47
C ARG A 20 -9.64 -14.06 -0.03
N CYS A 21 -9.66 -12.89 -0.66
CA CYS A 21 -10.86 -12.17 -1.08
C CYS A 21 -11.80 -11.80 0.09
N GLU A 22 -11.24 -11.61 1.29
CA GLU A 22 -11.99 -11.17 2.47
C GLU A 22 -11.87 -9.65 2.64
N LEU A 23 -13.00 -8.99 2.91
CA LEU A 23 -13.05 -7.54 3.08
C LEU A 23 -12.45 -7.12 4.42
N ILE A 24 -11.67 -6.04 4.42
CA ILE A 24 -11.21 -5.33 5.62
C ILE A 24 -12.22 -4.26 6.03
N LYS A 25 -12.12 -3.74 7.26
CA LYS A 25 -13.08 -2.75 7.77
C LYS A 25 -12.86 -1.38 7.12
N GLU A 26 -13.92 -0.56 7.06
CA GLU A 26 -13.87 0.78 6.47
C GLU A 26 -12.78 1.68 7.07
N ASN A 27 -12.59 1.62 8.39
CA ASN A 27 -11.54 2.38 9.07
C ASN A 27 -10.12 1.94 8.64
N GLU A 28 -9.92 0.65 8.39
CA GLU A 28 -8.67 0.10 7.89
C GLU A 28 -8.41 0.54 6.45
N VAL A 29 -9.44 0.53 5.59
CA VAL A 29 -9.36 1.08 4.22
C VAL A 29 -8.98 2.57 4.27
N LYS A 30 -9.64 3.37 5.11
CA LYS A 30 -9.34 4.80 5.25
C LYS A 30 -7.90 5.04 5.68
N ALA A 31 -7.39 4.27 6.65
CA ALA A 31 -6.01 4.35 7.11
C ALA A 31 -5.01 3.95 6.02
N LEU A 32 -5.26 2.84 5.32
CA LEU A 32 -4.44 2.39 4.18
C LEU A 32 -4.37 3.46 3.08
N CYS A 33 -5.51 4.00 2.66
CA CYS A 33 -5.55 5.04 1.63
C CYS A 33 -4.87 6.34 2.08
N ALA A 34 -4.94 6.69 3.37
CA ALA A 34 -4.22 7.85 3.91
C ALA A 34 -2.69 7.66 3.79
N LYS A 35 -2.19 6.51 4.24
CA LYS A 35 -0.77 6.16 4.10
C LYS A 35 -0.32 6.12 2.64
N ALA A 36 -1.12 5.54 1.76
CA ALA A 36 -0.83 5.51 0.32
C ALA A 36 -0.76 6.91 -0.28
N ARG A 37 -1.66 7.82 0.11
CA ARG A 37 -1.64 9.22 -0.34
C ARG A 37 -0.38 9.95 0.12
N GLU A 38 0.05 9.75 1.37
CA GLU A 38 1.29 10.35 1.88
C GLU A 38 2.52 9.94 1.07
N ILE A 39 2.55 8.70 0.56
CA ILE A 39 3.65 8.21 -0.28
C ILE A 39 3.52 8.76 -1.71
N LEU A 40 2.32 8.69 -2.28
CA LEU A 40 2.10 9.02 -3.69
C LEU A 40 2.04 10.53 -3.98
N VAL A 41 1.85 11.38 -2.96
CA VAL A 41 1.79 12.84 -3.15
C VAL A 41 3.14 13.45 -3.53
N GLU A 42 4.24 12.80 -3.16
CA GLU A 42 5.60 13.27 -3.48
C GLU A 42 6.07 12.77 -4.86
N GLU A 43 5.31 11.88 -5.51
CA GLU A 43 5.65 11.30 -6.81
C GLU A 43 5.34 12.25 -7.97
N SER A 44 6.18 12.22 -9.00
CA SER A 44 5.97 13.03 -10.22
C SER A 44 4.96 12.36 -11.17
N ASN A 45 4.27 13.17 -11.99
CA ASN A 45 3.40 12.66 -13.06
C ASN A 45 4.13 11.71 -14.03
N VAL A 46 5.46 11.83 -14.14
CA VAL A 46 6.33 10.93 -14.90
C VAL A 46 7.38 10.39 -13.95
N GLN A 47 7.25 9.12 -13.57
CA GLN A 47 8.20 8.42 -12.71
C GLN A 47 9.11 7.51 -13.56
N ARG A 48 10.42 7.62 -13.36
CA ARG A 48 11.39 6.71 -13.98
C ARG A 48 11.48 5.43 -13.16
N VAL A 49 11.41 4.28 -13.83
CA VAL A 49 11.55 2.95 -13.21
C VAL A 49 12.56 2.15 -14.03
N ASP A 50 13.51 1.49 -13.35
CA ASP A 50 14.56 0.71 -14.00
C ASP A 50 14.10 -0.70 -14.37
N SER A 51 14.64 -1.24 -15.46
CA SER A 51 14.36 -2.60 -15.95
C SER A 51 15.03 -3.67 -15.08
N PRO A 52 14.43 -4.88 -14.91
CA PRO A 52 13.21 -5.39 -15.56
C PRO A 52 11.92 -5.14 -14.76
N VAL A 53 10.85 -4.76 -15.47
CA VAL A 53 9.50 -4.59 -14.91
C VAL A 53 8.47 -5.36 -15.71
N THR A 54 7.42 -5.82 -15.02
CA THR A 54 6.25 -6.42 -15.67
C THR A 54 5.17 -5.36 -15.80
N ILE A 55 4.77 -5.03 -17.03
CA ILE A 55 3.62 -4.16 -17.31
C ILE A 55 2.40 -5.05 -17.51
N SER A 56 1.41 -4.93 -16.62
CA SER A 56 0.11 -5.58 -16.78
C SER A 56 -0.80 -4.70 -17.64
N MET A 57 -1.41 -5.29 -18.67
CA MET A 57 -2.37 -4.64 -19.57
C MET A 57 -3.80 -4.74 -19.04
#